data_AF-W8BZQ3-F1
#
_entry.id   AF-W8BZQ3-F1
#
_cell.length_a   1.000
_cell.length_b   1.000
_cell.length_c   1.000
_cell.angle_alpha   90.00
_cell.angle_beta   90.00
_cell.angle_gamma   90.00
#
_symmetry.space_group_name_H-M   'P 1'
#
loop_
_entity.id
_entity.type
_entity.pdbx_description
1 polymer ?
#
loop_
_entity_poly.entity_id
_entity_poly.type
_entity_poly.pdbx_seq_one_letter_code
_entity_poly.pdbx_strand_id
1 'polypeptide(L)'
;MAEPEPSLHQSSSMQSSYMSPQEEALQSLCKKLLKSRFFRGDYEERRYVDAVSGYRDIIGLHRGEKDLERLLLDIKSKLQIFYHHSPHVWIGITHGEYMGNIPTKFTLDTHIWVQLQEVAFGQYWFNIKSLRFRKNEVILRINVVRSVEPESQIDRRQISTPTLVSDSANGARDAPTTTYSKEAFKNIQPTENMSKRPEMVQPDVLQIGYDDFVNVVRDWGTTIKHSVYDFVSNDINKDNIKDFLQFLGLVVISLLTGSVVAIKYLGNFALRFMFEFTRFTQVMTPIIIKLIEAINKIVGGFYILLAMIWKDAFMKRRLTPDNQLTDSNEQPLRNFKAIEYNRPIYQSNLEYIRQNSQQPSLMRSSRGPFTEFERKFQ
;
A
#
# COMPACT_ATOMS: atom_id res chain seq x y z
N MET A 1 -69.14 1.80 1.00
CA MET A 1 -68.38 0.56 1.22
C MET A 1 -66.97 0.88 0.75
N ALA A 2 -66.10 1.30 1.67
CA ALA A 2 -64.76 1.80 1.38
C ALA A 2 -63.75 0.69 1.68
N GLU A 3 -62.91 0.36 0.70
CA GLU A 3 -61.75 -0.52 0.88
C GLU A 3 -60.60 0.22 1.59
N PRO A 4 -59.85 -0.42 2.49
CA PRO A 4 -58.66 0.15 3.09
C PRO A 4 -57.39 -0.30 2.35
N GLU A 5 -56.50 0.65 2.06
CA GLU A 5 -55.13 0.40 1.62
C GLU A 5 -54.23 -0.16 2.75
N PRO A 6 -53.30 -1.08 2.45
CA PRO A 6 -52.28 -1.51 3.41
C PRO A 6 -51.04 -0.60 3.37
N SER A 7 -50.74 0.02 4.51
CA SER A 7 -49.56 0.83 4.76
C SER A 7 -48.28 -0.01 4.80
N LEU A 8 -47.26 0.46 4.07
CA LEU A 8 -45.87 0.00 4.16
C LEU A 8 -45.29 0.32 5.55
N HIS A 9 -45.11 -0.70 6.39
CA HIS A 9 -44.21 -0.62 7.53
C HIS A 9 -42.77 -0.90 7.10
N GLN A 10 -42.01 0.18 6.93
CA GLN A 10 -40.56 0.16 6.84
C GLN A 10 -39.97 -0.12 8.22
N SER A 11 -39.76 -1.39 8.55
CA SER A 11 -39.03 -1.83 9.74
C SER A 11 -37.54 -1.83 9.45
N SER A 12 -36.88 -0.71 9.71
CA SER A 12 -35.44 -0.61 9.85
C SER A 12 -34.99 -1.37 11.11
N SER A 13 -34.68 -2.66 10.96
CA SER A 13 -34.10 -3.48 12.02
C SER A 13 -32.59 -3.22 12.16
N MET A 14 -32.22 -2.21 12.96
CA MET A 14 -30.90 -2.17 13.58
C MET A 14 -30.83 -3.21 14.70
N GLN A 15 -30.70 -4.50 14.32
CA GLN A 15 -30.19 -5.51 15.24
C GLN A 15 -28.66 -5.38 15.25
N SER A 16 -28.13 -4.63 16.21
CA SER A 16 -26.74 -4.77 16.62
C SER A 16 -26.58 -6.17 17.19
N SER A 17 -26.07 -7.10 16.38
CA SER A 17 -25.73 -8.43 16.84
C SER A 17 -24.64 -8.26 17.90
N TYR A 18 -24.99 -8.50 19.17
CA TYR A 18 -24.04 -8.45 20.28
C TYR A 18 -23.00 -9.54 20.03
N MET A 19 -21.81 -9.11 19.61
CA MET A 19 -20.69 -9.98 19.31
C MET A 19 -20.03 -10.37 20.63
N SER A 20 -19.74 -11.67 20.83
CA SER A 20 -19.10 -12.10 22.07
C SER A 20 -17.65 -11.59 22.11
N PRO A 21 -17.10 -11.22 23.29
CA PRO A 21 -15.71 -10.77 23.40
C PRO A 21 -14.70 -11.82 22.89
N GLN A 22 -15.04 -13.11 23.02
CA GLN A 22 -14.24 -14.22 22.51
C GLN A 22 -14.20 -14.25 20.98
N GLU A 23 -15.35 -14.01 20.34
CA GLU A 23 -15.43 -13.89 18.88
C GLU A 23 -14.61 -12.70 18.39
N GLU A 24 -14.69 -11.55 19.05
CA GLU A 24 -13.92 -10.36 18.68
C GLU A 24 -12.41 -10.61 18.76
N ALA A 25 -11.97 -11.27 19.84
CA ALA A 25 -10.58 -11.67 20.02
C ALA A 25 -10.12 -12.61 18.90
N LEU A 26 -10.89 -13.65 18.58
CA LEU A 26 -10.57 -14.59 17.50
C LEU A 26 -10.52 -13.88 16.14
N GLN A 27 -11.51 -13.05 15.82
CA GLN A 27 -11.53 -12.29 14.57
C GLN A 27 -10.32 -11.35 14.47
N SER A 28 -9.96 -10.67 15.56
CA SER A 28 -8.80 -9.77 15.60
C SER A 28 -7.49 -10.52 15.37
N LEU A 29 -7.34 -11.71 15.97
CA LEU A 29 -6.19 -12.58 15.81
C LEU A 29 -6.04 -13.05 14.36
N CYS A 30 -7.10 -13.62 13.78
CA CYS A 30 -7.09 -14.08 12.39
C CYS A 30 -6.79 -12.93 11.41
N LYS A 31 -7.38 -11.75 11.63
CA LYS A 31 -7.08 -10.54 10.84
C LYS A 31 -5.60 -10.17 10.95
N LYS A 32 -5.03 -10.17 12.16
CA LYS A 32 -3.63 -9.79 12.39
C LYS A 32 -2.64 -10.78 11.75
N LEU A 33 -2.93 -12.09 11.79
CA LEU A 33 -2.06 -13.13 11.23
C LEU A 33 -1.98 -13.09 9.70
N LEU A 34 -3.08 -12.75 9.03
CA LEU A 34 -3.19 -12.76 7.56
C LEU A 34 -2.92 -11.40 6.90
N LYS A 35 -3.05 -10.30 7.64
CA LYS A 35 -2.89 -8.94 7.09
C LYS A 35 -1.50 -8.72 6.51
N SER A 36 -1.46 -8.06 5.35
CA SER A 36 -0.24 -7.63 4.64
C SER A 36 0.66 -8.78 4.15
N ARG A 37 0.13 -10.01 4.04
CA ARG A 37 0.87 -11.11 3.43
C ARG A 37 0.72 -11.09 1.92
N PHE A 38 1.83 -11.30 1.22
CA PHE A 38 1.85 -11.50 -0.22
C PHE A 38 1.92 -12.98 -0.53
N PHE A 39 1.26 -13.39 -1.61
CA PHE A 39 1.34 -14.76 -2.10
C PHE A 39 1.15 -14.81 -3.60
N ARG A 40 1.73 -15.84 -4.22
CA ARG A 40 1.47 -16.16 -5.63
C ARG A 40 0.29 -17.13 -5.73
N GLY A 41 -0.62 -16.86 -6.66
CA GLY A 41 -1.73 -17.76 -6.95
C GLY A 41 -2.19 -17.69 -8.40
N ASP A 42 -2.95 -18.70 -8.79
CA ASP A 42 -3.59 -18.83 -10.08
C ASP A 42 -5.08 -18.49 -9.93
N TYR A 43 -5.55 -17.47 -10.66
CA TYR A 43 -6.99 -17.20 -10.74
C TYR A 43 -7.63 -18.15 -11.76
N GLU A 44 -8.47 -19.06 -11.26
CA GLU A 44 -9.02 -20.17 -12.03
C GLU A 44 -10.35 -19.81 -12.69
N GLU A 45 -11.34 -19.46 -11.88
CA GLU A 45 -12.70 -19.24 -12.35
C GLU A 45 -13.53 -18.41 -11.37
N ARG A 46 -14.73 -18.02 -11.82
CA ARG A 46 -15.75 -17.41 -10.98
C ARG A 46 -16.95 -18.34 -10.87
N ARG A 47 -17.31 -18.70 -9.64
CA ARG A 47 -18.35 -19.71 -9.37
C ARG A 47 -19.42 -19.20 -8.43
N TYR A 48 -20.66 -19.63 -8.65
CA TYR A 48 -21.77 -19.33 -7.76
C TYR A 48 -21.70 -20.24 -6.53
N VAL A 49 -21.81 -19.66 -5.33
CA VAL A 49 -21.80 -20.37 -4.06
C VAL A 49 -23.18 -20.30 -3.44
N ASP A 50 -23.87 -21.43 -3.37
CA ASP A 50 -25.25 -21.52 -2.89
C ASP A 50 -25.40 -21.07 -1.43
N ALA A 51 -24.44 -21.40 -0.58
CA ALA A 51 -24.47 -21.06 0.85
C ALA A 51 -24.53 -19.54 1.13
N VAL A 52 -24.04 -18.73 0.20
CA VAL A 52 -23.98 -17.26 0.32
C VAL A 52 -24.79 -16.55 -0.78
N SER A 53 -25.51 -17.30 -1.60
CA SER A 53 -26.29 -16.85 -2.76
C SER A 53 -25.57 -15.81 -3.63
N GLY A 54 -24.32 -16.10 -4.01
CA GLY A 54 -23.56 -15.16 -4.82
C GLY A 54 -22.28 -15.71 -5.43
N TYR A 55 -21.75 -14.99 -6.42
CA TYR A 55 -20.52 -15.37 -7.11
C TYR A 55 -19.27 -15.05 -6.30
N ARG A 56 -18.33 -15.97 -6.31
CA ARG A 56 -17.01 -15.86 -5.69
C ARG A 56 -15.94 -16.29 -6.70
N ASP A 57 -14.80 -15.63 -6.62
CA ASP A 57 -13.64 -15.86 -7.47
C ASP A 57 -12.74 -16.89 -6.77
N ILE A 58 -12.26 -17.89 -7.51
CA ILE A 58 -11.46 -18.99 -6.98
C ILE A 58 -9.99 -18.77 -7.33
N ILE A 59 -9.13 -18.84 -6.32
CA ILE A 59 -7.69 -18.72 -6.48
C ILE A 59 -7.02 -19.97 -5.90
N GLY A 60 -6.30 -20.70 -6.75
CA GLY A 60 -5.39 -21.76 -6.33
C GLY A 60 -4.09 -21.18 -5.78
N LEU A 61 -3.64 -21.66 -4.61
CA LEU A 61 -2.31 -21.26 -4.09
C LEU A 61 -1.21 -21.88 -4.96
N HIS A 62 -0.16 -21.12 -5.26
CA HIS A 62 1.01 -21.68 -5.92
C HIS A 62 1.76 -22.66 -4.98
N ARG A 63 2.37 -23.71 -5.54
CA ARG A 63 3.12 -24.77 -4.82
C ARG A 63 4.21 -24.30 -3.85
N GLY A 64 4.71 -23.08 -4.05
CA GLY A 64 5.71 -22.45 -3.18
C GLY A 64 5.16 -21.90 -1.86
N GLU A 65 3.84 -21.69 -1.76
CA GLU A 65 3.19 -20.98 -0.64
C GLU A 65 2.75 -21.91 0.51
N LYS A 66 3.59 -22.91 0.85
CA LYS A 66 3.26 -23.95 1.84
C LYS A 66 3.04 -23.40 3.25
N ASP A 67 3.78 -22.36 3.62
CA ASP A 67 3.63 -21.75 4.95
C ASP A 67 2.31 -20.97 5.07
N LEU A 68 1.88 -20.31 3.99
CA LEU A 68 0.58 -19.67 3.96
C LEU A 68 -0.55 -20.71 3.95
N GLU A 69 -0.40 -21.81 3.20
CA GLU A 69 -1.35 -22.91 3.21
C GLU A 69 -1.56 -23.44 4.64
N ARG A 70 -0.49 -23.79 5.36
CA ARG A 70 -0.58 -24.27 6.75
C ARG A 70 -1.32 -23.27 7.65
N LEU A 71 -1.02 -21.98 7.49
CA LEU A 71 -1.68 -20.92 8.26
C LEU A 71 -3.17 -20.81 7.91
N LEU A 72 -3.54 -20.90 6.63
CA LEU A 72 -4.93 -20.84 6.20
C LEU A 72 -5.73 -22.05 6.70
N LEU A 73 -5.13 -23.24 6.71
CA LEU A 73 -5.75 -24.46 7.23
C LEU A 73 -5.93 -24.39 8.76
N ASP A 74 -4.94 -23.88 9.50
CA ASP A 74 -5.06 -23.65 10.95
C ASP A 74 -6.15 -22.61 11.28
N ILE A 75 -6.22 -21.53 10.51
CA ILE A 75 -7.28 -20.53 10.69
C ILE A 75 -8.64 -21.12 10.34
N LYS A 76 -8.74 -21.86 9.23
CA LYS A 76 -9.98 -22.54 8.82
C LYS A 76 -10.47 -23.49 9.91
N SER A 77 -9.61 -24.34 10.46
CA SER A 77 -10.00 -25.31 11.50
C SER A 77 -10.50 -24.60 12.77
N LYS A 78 -9.81 -23.55 13.21
CA LYS A 78 -10.23 -22.72 14.36
C LYS A 78 -11.58 -22.05 14.13
N LEU A 79 -11.79 -21.48 12.94
CA LEU A 79 -13.06 -20.86 12.56
C LEU A 79 -14.18 -21.89 12.46
N GLN A 80 -13.91 -23.08 11.92
CA GLN A 80 -14.89 -24.16 11.84
C GLN A 80 -15.30 -24.67 13.23
N ILE A 81 -14.36 -24.82 14.16
CA ILE A 81 -14.66 -25.20 15.55
C ILE A 81 -15.50 -24.12 16.23
N PHE A 82 -15.12 -22.85 16.06
CA PHE A 82 -15.84 -21.73 16.69
C PHE A 82 -17.27 -21.58 16.16
N TYR A 83 -17.44 -21.63 14.83
CA TYR A 83 -18.75 -21.51 14.18
C TYR A 83 -19.49 -22.83 14.01
N HIS A 84 -19.06 -23.91 14.67
CA HIS A 84 -19.72 -25.22 14.57
C HIS A 84 -21.21 -25.17 14.93
N HIS A 85 -21.57 -24.31 15.88
CA HIS A 85 -22.94 -24.09 16.35
C HIS A 85 -23.76 -23.14 15.45
N SER A 86 -23.12 -22.55 14.43
CA SER A 86 -23.72 -21.58 13.51
C SER A 86 -23.61 -22.12 12.06
N PRO A 87 -24.54 -23.00 11.64
CA PRO A 87 -24.47 -23.68 10.34
C PRO A 87 -24.62 -22.73 9.13
N HIS A 88 -24.90 -21.46 9.37
CA HIS A 88 -25.08 -20.44 8.33
C HIS A 88 -23.79 -19.71 7.94
N VAL A 89 -22.66 -19.96 8.61
CA VAL A 89 -21.41 -19.25 8.32
C VAL A 89 -20.54 -20.07 7.37
N TRP A 90 -20.45 -19.62 6.12
CA TRP A 90 -19.59 -20.22 5.11
C TRP A 90 -18.15 -19.65 5.18
N ILE A 91 -17.14 -20.51 5.11
CA ILE A 91 -15.74 -20.10 5.19
C ILE A 91 -15.11 -20.25 3.79
N GLY A 92 -14.60 -19.14 3.24
CA GLY A 92 -14.01 -19.07 1.91
C GLY A 92 -12.60 -19.69 1.78
N ILE A 93 -12.34 -20.81 2.44
CA ILE A 93 -11.10 -21.58 2.35
C ILE A 93 -11.47 -23.06 2.18
N THR A 94 -11.12 -23.65 1.04
CA THR A 94 -11.34 -25.08 0.75
C THR A 94 -10.00 -25.78 0.56
N HIS A 95 -9.98 -27.09 0.84
CA HIS A 95 -8.78 -27.92 0.76
C HIS A 95 -9.17 -29.30 0.23
N GLY A 96 -8.30 -29.87 -0.60
CA GLY A 96 -8.51 -31.15 -1.27
C GLY A 96 -9.22 -31.00 -2.61
N GLU A 97 -9.64 -32.14 -3.18
CA GLU A 97 -10.38 -32.24 -4.44
C GLU A 97 -11.79 -31.65 -4.28
N TYR A 98 -11.88 -30.34 -4.24
CA TYR A 98 -13.15 -29.65 -4.20
C TYR A 98 -13.64 -29.42 -5.63
N MET A 99 -14.83 -29.96 -5.94
CA MET A 99 -15.58 -29.73 -7.18
C MET A 99 -14.88 -30.14 -8.48
N GLY A 100 -14.07 -31.21 -8.46
CA GLY A 100 -13.48 -31.79 -9.66
C GLY A 100 -12.30 -31.00 -10.25
N ASN A 101 -11.82 -29.97 -9.55
CA ASN A 101 -10.59 -29.28 -9.92
C ASN A 101 -9.42 -30.13 -9.37
N ILE A 102 -8.76 -30.85 -10.27
CA ILE A 102 -7.52 -31.57 -9.96
C ILE A 102 -6.42 -30.51 -9.83
N PRO A 103 -5.60 -30.55 -8.75
CA PRO A 103 -4.48 -29.62 -8.59
C PRO A 103 -3.63 -29.63 -9.86
N THR A 104 -3.43 -28.46 -10.44
CA THR A 104 -2.51 -28.35 -11.57
C THR A 104 -1.08 -28.59 -11.06
N LYS A 105 -0.12 -28.91 -11.93
CA LYS A 105 1.28 -29.18 -11.54
C LYS A 105 1.93 -28.05 -10.70
N PHE A 106 1.34 -26.86 -10.70
CA PHE A 106 1.88 -25.67 -10.06
C PHE A 106 1.01 -25.12 -8.92
N THR A 107 -0.18 -25.69 -8.68
CA THR A 107 -1.08 -25.27 -7.60
C THR A 107 -1.14 -26.30 -6.47
N LEU A 108 -1.40 -25.83 -5.26
CA LEU A 108 -1.70 -26.65 -4.09
C LEU A 108 -3.19 -26.98 -4.08
N ASP A 109 -3.58 -27.97 -3.28
CA ASP A 109 -4.97 -28.43 -3.12
C ASP A 109 -5.84 -27.40 -2.37
N THR A 110 -5.22 -26.36 -1.81
CA THR A 110 -5.90 -25.30 -1.09
C THR A 110 -6.35 -24.19 -2.04
N HIS A 111 -7.64 -23.89 -2.00
CA HIS A 111 -8.25 -22.83 -2.79
C HIS A 111 -8.82 -21.74 -1.88
N ILE A 112 -8.60 -20.48 -2.26
CA ILE A 112 -9.13 -19.32 -1.58
C ILE A 112 -10.28 -18.76 -2.41
N TRP A 113 -11.42 -18.56 -1.75
CA TRP A 113 -12.57 -17.93 -2.35
C TRP A 113 -12.59 -16.45 -1.96
N VAL A 114 -12.70 -15.59 -2.97
CA VAL A 114 -12.61 -14.15 -2.78
C VAL A 114 -13.63 -13.41 -3.64
N GLN A 115 -13.64 -12.08 -3.51
CA GLN A 115 -14.40 -11.19 -4.38
C GLN A 115 -13.42 -10.19 -5.00
N LEU A 116 -13.09 -10.40 -6.26
CA LEU A 116 -12.22 -9.56 -7.08
C LEU A 116 -13.04 -8.62 -7.97
N GLN A 117 -12.39 -7.54 -8.43
CA GLN A 117 -12.94 -6.66 -9.46
C GLN A 117 -12.24 -7.00 -10.77
N GLU A 118 -13.01 -7.58 -11.70
CA GLU A 118 -12.66 -7.84 -13.12
C GLU A 118 -11.17 -8.11 -13.37
N VAL A 119 -10.73 -9.34 -13.06
CA VAL A 119 -9.36 -9.82 -13.29
C VAL A 119 -9.39 -10.89 -14.38
N ALA A 120 -8.45 -10.85 -15.32
CA ALA A 120 -8.30 -11.89 -16.34
C ALA A 120 -7.74 -13.18 -15.74
N PHE A 121 -8.04 -14.34 -16.33
CA PHE A 121 -7.47 -15.63 -15.91
C PHE A 121 -5.93 -15.63 -15.98
N GLY A 122 -5.29 -16.32 -15.03
CA GLY A 122 -3.84 -16.48 -15.01
C GLY A 122 -3.19 -16.27 -13.64
N GLN A 123 -1.87 -16.11 -13.65
CA GLN A 123 -1.06 -16.01 -12.44
C GLN A 123 -0.85 -14.58 -11.98
N TYR A 124 -0.99 -14.37 -10.68
CA TYR A 124 -0.81 -13.06 -10.08
C TYR A 124 -0.10 -13.15 -8.73
N TRP A 125 0.54 -12.04 -8.39
CA TRP A 125 0.86 -11.73 -7.00
C TRP A 125 -0.35 -11.06 -6.36
N PHE A 126 -0.77 -11.62 -5.23
CA PHE A 126 -1.86 -11.09 -4.42
C PHE A 126 -1.34 -10.59 -3.08
N ASN A 127 -2.01 -9.58 -2.53
CA ASN A 127 -1.79 -9.09 -1.17
C ASN A 127 -3.07 -9.25 -0.35
N ILE A 128 -2.98 -9.91 0.80
CA ILE A 128 -4.09 -10.06 1.73
C ILE A 128 -4.24 -8.77 2.54
N LYS A 129 -5.30 -8.01 2.25
CA LYS A 129 -5.62 -6.77 2.99
C LYS A 129 -6.13 -7.06 4.40
N SER A 130 -7.07 -7.99 4.51
CA SER A 130 -7.72 -8.37 5.78
C SER A 130 -8.63 -9.57 5.56
N LEU A 131 -9.02 -10.22 6.66
CA LEU A 131 -10.17 -11.11 6.70
C LEU A 131 -11.47 -10.29 6.95
N ARG A 132 -12.54 -10.58 6.20
CA ARG A 132 -13.86 -9.97 6.37
C ARG A 132 -14.82 -11.00 6.96
N PHE A 133 -15.47 -10.61 8.04
CA PHE A 133 -16.52 -11.38 8.69
C PHE A 133 -17.85 -10.71 8.38
N ARG A 134 -18.75 -11.47 7.77
CA ARG A 134 -20.14 -11.11 7.48
C ARG A 134 -21.05 -12.06 8.26
N LYS A 135 -22.35 -11.77 8.27
CA LYS A 135 -23.33 -12.59 9.01
C LYS A 135 -23.35 -14.06 8.57
N ASN A 136 -23.10 -14.33 7.28
CA ASN A 136 -23.19 -15.66 6.67
C ASN A 136 -21.88 -16.10 5.98
N GLU A 137 -20.80 -15.32 6.05
CA GLU A 137 -19.54 -15.72 5.43
C GLU A 137 -18.30 -15.11 6.07
N VAL A 138 -17.19 -15.85 5.97
CA VAL A 138 -15.84 -15.39 6.28
C VAL A 138 -15.01 -15.47 5.00
N ILE A 139 -14.56 -14.32 4.51
CA ILE A 139 -13.89 -14.20 3.20
C ILE A 139 -12.62 -13.36 3.29
N LEU A 140 -11.59 -13.73 2.54
CA LEU A 140 -10.38 -12.92 2.44
C LEU A 140 -10.64 -11.72 1.52
N ARG A 141 -10.29 -10.52 2.01
CA ARG A 141 -10.17 -9.34 1.16
C ARG A 141 -8.75 -9.27 0.63
N ILE A 142 -8.59 -9.50 -0.66
CA ILE A 142 -7.28 -9.46 -1.31
C ILE A 142 -7.21 -8.34 -2.34
N ASN A 143 -5.99 -8.04 -2.77
CA ASN A 143 -5.67 -7.11 -3.84
C ASN A 143 -4.73 -7.77 -4.84
N VAL A 144 -4.98 -7.56 -6.13
CA VAL A 144 -4.01 -7.90 -7.18
C VAL A 144 -2.87 -6.88 -7.15
N VAL A 145 -1.63 -7.37 -7.13
CA VAL A 145 -0.42 -6.55 -7.14
C VAL A 145 0.13 -6.43 -8.55
N ARG A 146 0.34 -7.57 -9.23
CA ARG A 146 0.82 -7.65 -10.61
C ARG A 146 0.54 -9.04 -11.20
N SER A 147 0.42 -9.12 -12.52
CA SER A 147 0.46 -10.39 -13.23
C SER A 147 1.86 -10.99 -13.17
N VAL A 148 1.91 -12.32 -13.23
CA VAL A 148 3.13 -13.09 -13.42
C VAL A 148 3.07 -13.62 -14.84
N GLU A 149 4.04 -13.25 -15.67
CA GLU A 149 4.15 -13.84 -17.00
C GLU A 149 4.36 -15.35 -16.83
N PRO A 150 3.62 -16.19 -17.58
CA PRO A 150 3.88 -17.62 -17.56
C PRO A 150 5.34 -17.81 -17.95
N GLU A 151 6.13 -18.47 -17.09
CA GLU A 151 7.47 -18.89 -17.46
C GLU A 151 7.34 -19.68 -18.77
N SER A 152 7.70 -19.05 -19.89
CA SER A 152 7.80 -19.74 -21.16
C SER A 152 8.79 -20.87 -20.90
N GLN A 153 8.33 -22.10 -21.11
CA GLN A 153 9.18 -23.27 -21.05
C GLN A 153 10.29 -23.08 -22.09
N ILE A 154 11.40 -22.49 -21.68
CA ILE A 154 12.66 -22.66 -22.39
C ILE A 154 12.99 -24.12 -22.16
N ASP A 155 12.72 -24.90 -23.21
CA ASP A 155 13.04 -26.30 -23.35
C ASP A 155 14.41 -26.60 -22.73
N ARG A 156 14.40 -27.18 -21.52
CA ARG A 156 15.54 -27.90 -20.96
C ARG A 156 15.62 -29.28 -21.63
N ARG A 157 15.62 -29.29 -22.96
CA ARG A 157 15.98 -30.41 -23.81
C ARG A 157 17.18 -29.94 -24.62
N GLN A 158 18.24 -30.75 -24.63
CA GLN A 158 19.54 -30.54 -25.29
C GLN A 158 20.64 -29.88 -24.45
N ILE A 159 21.14 -30.62 -23.45
CA ILE A 159 22.59 -30.90 -23.40
C ILE A 159 22.72 -32.41 -23.21
N SER A 160 22.70 -33.13 -24.33
CA SER A 160 23.13 -34.52 -24.39
C SER A 160 24.63 -34.52 -24.64
N THR A 161 25.42 -34.81 -23.62
CA THR A 161 26.84 -35.15 -23.80
C THR A 161 26.93 -36.61 -24.28
N PRO A 162 27.65 -36.91 -25.37
CA PRO A 162 27.91 -38.29 -25.78
C PRO A 162 29.14 -38.80 -25.02
N THR A 163 28.99 -39.84 -24.20
CA THR A 163 30.15 -40.60 -23.73
C THR A 163 29.90 -42.09 -23.92
N LEU A 164 30.81 -42.65 -24.69
CA LEU A 164 31.01 -44.05 -25.04
C LEU A 164 31.04 -44.99 -23.82
N VAL A 165 30.29 -46.07 -23.95
CA VAL A 165 30.64 -47.49 -23.73
C VAL A 165 31.93 -47.76 -22.91
N SER A 166 31.75 -48.35 -21.74
CA SER A 166 32.59 -49.48 -21.30
C SER A 166 31.76 -50.39 -20.38
N ASP A 167 31.58 -51.62 -20.84
CA ASP A 167 31.02 -52.75 -20.11
C ASP A 167 31.82 -53.06 -18.83
N SER A 168 31.12 -53.32 -17.72
CA SER A 168 31.43 -54.49 -16.88
C SER A 168 30.29 -54.76 -15.90
N ALA A 169 29.81 -56.00 -15.91
CA ALA A 169 28.72 -56.52 -15.10
C ALA A 169 29.15 -56.76 -13.64
N ASN A 170 28.26 -56.45 -12.68
CA ASN A 170 27.66 -57.43 -11.75
C ASN A 170 27.00 -56.75 -10.54
N GLY A 171 25.76 -57.17 -10.24
CA GLY A 171 25.36 -57.52 -8.87
C GLY A 171 24.75 -56.45 -7.96
N ALA A 172 23.42 -56.32 -8.05
CA ALA A 172 22.46 -56.28 -6.94
C ALA A 172 22.49 -55.15 -5.86
N ARG A 173 21.38 -54.39 -5.89
CA ARG A 173 20.43 -54.06 -4.79
C ARG A 173 20.82 -53.07 -3.67
N ASP A 174 19.94 -52.06 -3.59
CA ASP A 174 19.36 -51.41 -2.41
C ASP A 174 20.03 -50.14 -1.82
N ALA A 175 19.38 -49.01 -2.14
CA ALA A 175 19.03 -47.82 -1.35
C ALA A 175 20.00 -47.28 -0.27
N PRO A 176 20.44 -46.00 -0.37
CA PRO A 176 21.04 -45.28 0.75
C PRO A 176 20.00 -44.43 1.50
N THR A 177 19.69 -44.87 2.72
CA THR A 177 19.05 -44.06 3.77
C THR A 177 20.13 -43.23 4.47
N THR A 178 20.15 -41.92 4.27
CA THR A 178 21.01 -40.99 5.02
C THR A 178 20.38 -40.68 6.38
N THR A 179 20.85 -41.39 7.41
CA THR A 179 20.58 -41.11 8.82
C THR A 179 21.68 -40.22 9.38
N TYR A 180 21.26 -39.07 9.93
CA TYR A 180 22.06 -38.17 10.77
C TYR A 180 22.64 -38.93 11.98
N SER A 181 23.96 -38.90 12.18
CA SER A 181 24.56 -39.15 13.50
C SER A 181 25.12 -37.85 14.09
N LYS A 182 24.59 -37.53 15.27
CA LYS A 182 25.18 -36.61 16.24
C LYS A 182 26.21 -37.42 17.02
N GLU A 183 27.46 -37.02 16.94
CA GLU A 183 28.49 -37.45 17.90
C GLU A 183 29.13 -36.23 18.53
N ALA A 184 29.70 -36.46 19.72
CA ALA A 184 30.38 -35.54 20.62
C ALA A 184 29.49 -34.78 21.60
N PHE A 185 29.10 -35.45 22.70
CA PHE A 185 29.32 -34.97 24.07
C PHE A 185 29.08 -36.14 25.04
N LYS A 186 30.17 -36.75 25.53
CA LYS A 186 30.12 -37.52 26.78
C LYS A 186 31.47 -37.54 27.47
N ASN A 187 31.40 -37.24 28.77
CA ASN A 187 32.35 -37.53 29.86
C ASN A 187 33.39 -36.46 30.21
N ILE A 188 32.99 -35.56 31.12
CA ILE A 188 33.85 -35.05 32.18
C ILE A 188 33.29 -35.55 33.51
N GLN A 189 34.13 -36.20 34.30
CA GLN A 189 33.87 -36.72 35.64
C GLN A 189 33.78 -35.60 36.69
N PRO A 190 33.11 -35.84 37.83
CA PRO A 190 33.04 -34.90 38.94
C PRO A 190 34.20 -35.12 39.93
N THR A 191 34.80 -34.03 40.40
CA THR A 191 35.62 -34.03 41.62
C THR A 191 35.04 -33.06 42.63
N GLU A 192 34.59 -33.63 43.75
CA GLU A 192 34.37 -32.94 45.02
C GLU A 192 35.69 -32.37 45.54
N ASN A 193 35.70 -31.11 45.97
CA ASN A 193 36.47 -30.71 47.15
C ASN A 193 35.94 -29.40 47.75
N MET A 194 35.83 -29.45 49.07
CA MET A 194 35.24 -28.51 50.01
C MET A 194 35.97 -27.17 50.15
N SER A 195 35.19 -26.18 50.58
CA SER A 195 35.57 -25.12 51.53
C SER A 195 36.40 -23.94 51.01
N LYS A 196 35.73 -22.81 50.78
CA LYS A 196 35.99 -21.53 51.45
C LYS A 196 34.92 -20.47 51.13
N ARG A 197 34.32 -19.95 52.21
CA ARG A 197 33.77 -18.60 52.49
C ARG A 197 33.29 -17.72 51.30
N PRO A 198 32.06 -17.14 51.37
CA PRO A 198 31.63 -16.16 50.38
C PRO A 198 32.31 -14.82 50.68
N GLU A 199 33.31 -14.45 49.88
CA GLU A 199 33.78 -13.08 49.79
C GLU A 199 32.83 -12.29 48.88
N MET A 200 32.24 -11.23 49.42
CA MET A 200 31.44 -10.26 48.68
C MET A 200 32.30 -9.66 47.56
N VAL A 201 32.05 -10.07 46.31
CA VAL A 201 32.53 -9.35 45.14
C VAL A 201 31.54 -8.21 44.88
N GLN A 202 32.03 -7.01 45.17
CA GLN A 202 31.44 -5.72 44.83
C GLN A 202 31.24 -5.66 43.29
N PRO A 203 30.19 -5.01 42.76
CA PRO A 203 30.08 -4.79 41.33
C PRO A 203 31.11 -3.73 40.93
N ASP A 204 32.33 -4.18 40.58
CA ASP A 204 33.25 -3.34 39.84
C ASP A 204 32.59 -3.03 38.51
N VAL A 205 32.18 -1.78 38.39
CA VAL A 205 31.71 -1.17 37.16
C VAL A 205 32.80 -1.42 36.13
N LEU A 206 32.53 -2.35 35.20
CA LEU A 206 33.33 -2.61 34.01
C LEU A 206 33.43 -1.29 33.22
N GLN A 207 34.42 -0.47 33.55
CA GLN A 207 34.88 0.60 32.69
C GLN A 207 35.55 -0.09 31.51
N ILE A 208 34.74 -0.38 30.48
CA ILE A 208 35.22 -0.79 29.17
C ILE A 208 36.11 0.36 28.70
N GLY A 209 37.42 0.18 28.90
CA GLY A 209 38.43 1.14 28.49
C GLY A 209 38.47 1.22 26.97
N TYR A 210 38.81 2.40 26.46
CA TYR A 210 39.00 2.62 25.03
C TYR A 210 39.95 1.59 24.39
N ASP A 211 40.96 1.14 25.14
CA ASP A 211 41.94 0.16 24.71
C ASP A 211 41.31 -1.22 24.42
N ASP A 212 40.26 -1.60 25.15
CA ASP A 212 39.56 -2.88 24.95
C ASP A 212 38.70 -2.82 23.68
N PHE A 213 38.10 -1.66 23.39
CA PHE A 213 37.40 -1.42 22.13
C PHE A 213 38.35 -1.43 20.93
N VAL A 214 39.53 -0.82 21.06
CA VAL A 214 40.54 -0.82 20.00
C VAL A 214 41.03 -2.23 19.70
N ASN A 215 41.22 -3.07 20.72
CA ASN A 215 41.59 -4.48 20.54
C ASN A 215 40.49 -5.27 19.84
N VAL A 216 39.22 -5.10 20.23
CA VAL A 216 38.08 -5.75 19.57
C VAL A 216 37.94 -5.31 18.11
N VAL A 217 38.12 -4.03 17.80
CA VAL A 217 38.07 -3.53 16.42
C VAL A 217 39.24 -4.06 15.59
N ARG A 218 40.42 -4.20 16.19
CA ARG A 218 41.60 -4.76 15.52
C ARG A 218 41.41 -6.24 15.22
N ASP A 219 40.91 -7.00 16.18
CA ASP A 219 40.64 -8.45 16.04
C ASP A 219 39.49 -8.73 15.07
N TRP A 220 38.47 -7.87 15.03
CA TRP A 220 37.44 -7.93 14.00
C TRP A 220 38.03 -7.66 12.61
N GLY A 221 38.90 -6.66 12.50
CA GLY A 221 39.60 -6.33 11.26
C GLY A 221 40.50 -7.46 10.73
N THR A 222 41.21 -8.16 11.61
CA THR A 222 42.04 -9.32 11.22
C THR A 222 41.17 -10.52 10.85
N THR A 223 40.09 -10.77 11.59
CA THR A 223 39.13 -11.85 11.29
C THR A 223 38.46 -11.67 9.92
N ILE A 224 38.08 -10.44 9.57
CA ILE A 224 37.54 -10.14 8.23
C ILE A 224 38.59 -10.35 7.16
N LYS A 225 39.83 -9.90 7.37
CA LYS A 225 40.90 -10.10 6.39
C LYS A 225 41.16 -11.58 6.12
N HIS A 226 41.18 -12.41 7.15
CA HIS A 226 41.32 -13.85 7.00
C HIS A 226 40.11 -14.48 6.31
N SER A 227 38.89 -14.11 6.69
CA SER A 227 37.67 -14.63 6.04
C SER A 227 37.58 -14.23 4.57
N VAL A 228 37.98 -13.02 4.21
CA VAL A 228 38.02 -12.56 2.82
C VAL A 228 39.15 -13.25 2.06
N TYR A 229 40.32 -13.43 2.65
CA TYR A 229 41.44 -14.12 2.02
C TYR A 229 41.15 -15.60 1.78
N ASP A 230 40.51 -16.29 2.73
CA ASP A 230 40.12 -17.69 2.59
C ASP A 230 39.02 -17.86 1.53
N PHE A 231 38.05 -16.94 1.47
CA PHE A 231 37.04 -16.92 0.40
C PHE A 231 37.64 -16.62 -0.98
N VAL A 232 38.53 -15.64 -1.06
CA VAL A 232 39.21 -15.22 -2.30
C VAL A 232 40.18 -16.29 -2.80
N SER A 233 40.87 -17.00 -1.91
CA SER A 233 41.86 -18.00 -2.30
C SER A 233 41.23 -19.35 -2.65
N ASN A 234 40.10 -19.71 -2.04
CA ASN A 234 39.49 -21.04 -2.20
C ASN A 234 38.36 -21.08 -3.25
N ASP A 235 37.62 -19.98 -3.45
CA ASP A 235 36.47 -19.95 -4.38
C ASP A 235 36.76 -19.27 -5.74
N ILE A 236 37.91 -18.60 -5.88
CA ILE A 236 38.34 -17.94 -7.13
C ILE A 236 39.08 -18.94 -8.02
N ASN A 237 38.31 -19.85 -8.62
CA ASN A 237 38.77 -20.60 -9.78
C ASN A 237 38.64 -19.70 -11.04
N LYS A 238 39.55 -19.84 -12.01
CA LYS A 238 39.53 -19.01 -13.24
C LYS A 238 38.21 -19.15 -14.01
N ASP A 239 37.61 -20.34 -13.94
CA ASP A 239 36.31 -20.62 -14.55
C ASP A 239 35.18 -19.87 -13.82
N ASN A 240 35.21 -19.82 -12.49
CA ASN A 240 34.25 -19.06 -11.68
C ASN A 240 34.35 -17.54 -11.93
N ILE A 241 35.57 -17.01 -12.11
CA ILE A 241 35.76 -15.59 -12.45
C ILE A 241 35.17 -15.28 -13.82
N LYS A 242 35.35 -16.17 -14.81
CA LYS A 242 34.83 -15.97 -16.16
C LYS A 242 33.30 -15.95 -16.14
N ASP A 243 32.69 -16.89 -15.45
CA ASP A 243 31.23 -16.96 -15.29
C ASP A 243 30.69 -15.75 -14.51
N PHE A 244 31.40 -15.33 -13.47
CA PHE A 244 31.08 -14.11 -12.72
C PHE A 244 31.16 -12.86 -13.59
N LEU A 245 32.20 -12.72 -14.42
CA LEU A 245 32.38 -11.56 -15.30
C LEU A 245 31.31 -11.53 -16.40
N GLN A 246 30.92 -12.69 -16.93
CA GLN A 246 29.81 -12.80 -17.89
C GLN A 246 28.47 -12.42 -17.24
N PHE A 247 28.20 -12.91 -16.03
CA PHE A 247 27.02 -12.53 -15.27
C PHE A 247 26.99 -11.03 -14.97
N LEU A 248 28.12 -10.47 -14.54
CA LEU A 248 28.25 -9.03 -14.26
C LEU A 248 27.98 -8.20 -15.52
N GLY A 249 28.50 -8.62 -16.68
CA GLY A 249 28.21 -7.99 -17.97
C GLY A 249 26.72 -7.97 -18.30
N LEU A 250 26.03 -9.11 -18.11
CA LEU A 250 24.57 -9.20 -18.31
C LEU A 250 23.79 -8.30 -17.35
N VAL A 251 24.21 -8.24 -16.08
CA VAL A 251 23.59 -7.35 -15.09
C VAL A 251 23.75 -5.89 -15.48
N VAL A 252 24.94 -5.47 -15.93
CA VAL A 252 25.18 -4.08 -16.38
C VAL A 252 24.34 -3.75 -17.60
N ILE A 253 24.27 -4.63 -18.60
CA ILE A 253 23.45 -4.42 -19.80
C ILE A 253 21.96 -4.33 -19.45
N SER A 254 21.48 -5.23 -18.58
CA SER A 254 20.10 -5.23 -18.09
C SER A 254 19.78 -3.93 -17.34
N LEU A 255 20.68 -3.49 -16.46
CA LEU A 255 20.53 -2.25 -15.70
C LEU A 255 20.50 -1.02 -16.62
N LEU A 256 21.40 -0.97 -17.62
CA LEU A 256 21.44 0.13 -18.59
C LEU A 256 20.17 0.16 -19.44
N THR A 257 19.73 -0.99 -19.96
CA THR A 257 18.52 -1.10 -20.77
C THR A 257 17.28 -0.72 -19.95
N GLY A 258 17.18 -1.25 -18.73
CA GLY A 258 16.12 -0.89 -17.78
C GLY A 258 16.12 0.60 -17.44
N SER A 259 17.29 1.21 -17.26
CA SER A 259 17.43 2.64 -16.99
C SER A 259 16.97 3.50 -18.17
N VAL A 260 17.33 3.15 -19.41
CA VAL A 260 16.87 3.88 -20.60
C VAL A 260 15.34 3.83 -20.71
N VAL A 261 14.74 2.66 -20.48
CA VAL A 261 13.29 2.51 -20.49
C VAL A 261 12.64 3.31 -19.35
N ALA A 262 13.20 3.24 -18.14
CA ALA A 262 12.73 4.00 -16.98
C ALA A 262 12.78 5.51 -17.23
N ILE A 263 13.85 6.03 -17.83
CA ILE A 263 13.96 7.46 -18.19
C ILE A 263 12.87 7.87 -19.18
N LYS A 264 12.54 7.04 -20.17
CA LYS A 264 11.47 7.35 -21.14
C LYS A 264 10.11 7.42 -20.45
N TYR A 265 9.80 6.46 -19.57
CA TYR A 265 8.55 6.48 -18.81
C TYR A 265 8.51 7.63 -17.81
N LEU A 266 9.60 7.90 -17.12
CA LEU A 266 9.71 9.00 -16.16
C LEU A 266 9.58 10.35 -16.86
N GLY A 267 10.14 10.52 -18.05
CA GLY A 267 9.98 11.72 -18.86
C GLY A 267 8.52 11.95 -19.28
N ASN A 268 7.84 10.92 -19.80
CA ASN A 268 6.42 11.04 -20.16
C ASN A 268 5.53 11.30 -18.93
N PHE A 269 5.83 10.66 -17.81
CA PHE A 269 5.16 10.92 -16.54
C PHE A 269 5.40 12.35 -16.06
N ALA A 270 6.65 12.82 -16.06
CA ALA A 270 7.03 14.16 -15.62
C ALA A 270 6.35 15.23 -16.48
N LEU A 271 6.26 15.04 -17.80
CA LEU A 271 5.53 15.95 -18.67
C LEU A 271 4.05 16.03 -18.29
N ARG A 272 3.36 14.88 -18.15
CA ARG A 272 1.94 14.86 -17.73
C ARG A 272 1.74 15.45 -16.34
N PHE A 273 2.64 15.14 -15.41
CA PHE A 273 2.64 15.69 -14.07
C PHE A 273 2.82 17.20 -14.09
N MET A 274 3.76 17.74 -14.86
CA MET A 274 3.99 19.18 -14.98
C MET A 274 2.78 19.90 -15.59
N PHE A 275 2.12 19.31 -16.59
CA PHE A 275 0.89 19.89 -17.14
C PHE A 275 -0.25 19.93 -16.12
N GLU A 276 -0.49 18.82 -15.42
CA GLU A 276 -1.55 18.77 -14.41
C GLU A 276 -1.20 19.64 -13.20
N PHE A 277 0.08 19.70 -12.81
CA PHE A 277 0.57 20.56 -11.75
C PHE A 277 0.41 22.04 -12.12
N THR A 278 0.68 22.42 -13.37
CA THR A 278 0.46 23.79 -13.84
C THR A 278 -1.02 24.17 -13.73
N ARG A 279 -1.92 23.28 -14.16
CA ARG A 279 -3.38 23.47 -14.00
C ARG A 279 -3.77 23.58 -12.53
N PHE A 280 -3.21 22.73 -11.68
CA PHE A 280 -3.41 22.78 -10.24
C PHE A 280 -2.95 24.10 -9.64
N THR A 281 -1.75 24.58 -9.99
CA THR A 281 -1.22 25.86 -9.53
C THR A 281 -2.09 27.02 -9.98
N GLN A 282 -2.60 27.01 -11.22
CA GLN A 282 -3.51 28.04 -11.72
C GLN A 282 -4.81 28.10 -10.91
N VAL A 283 -5.36 26.95 -10.53
CA VAL A 283 -6.57 26.87 -9.68
C VAL A 283 -6.25 27.23 -8.21
N MET A 284 -5.08 26.85 -7.71
CA MET A 284 -4.68 27.07 -6.31
C MET A 284 -4.22 28.50 -6.01
N THR A 285 -3.59 29.18 -6.97
CA THR A 285 -3.08 30.54 -6.79
C THR A 285 -4.14 31.51 -6.26
N PRO A 286 -5.36 31.63 -6.83
CA PRO A 286 -6.37 32.53 -6.29
C PRO A 286 -6.82 32.13 -4.88
N ILE A 287 -6.85 30.84 -4.56
CA ILE A 287 -7.20 30.34 -3.22
C ILE A 287 -6.14 30.79 -2.20
N ILE A 288 -4.86 30.63 -2.54
CA ILE A 288 -3.74 31.04 -1.68
C ILE A 288 -3.74 32.56 -1.50
N ILE A 289 -3.96 33.34 -2.56
CA ILE A 289 -4.05 34.81 -2.46
C ILE A 289 -5.19 35.21 -1.51
N LYS A 290 -6.37 34.57 -1.62
CA LYS A 290 -7.50 34.83 -0.71
C LYS A 290 -7.20 34.44 0.73
N LEU A 291 -6.47 33.35 0.94
CA LEU A 291 -6.02 32.94 2.27
C LEU A 291 -5.06 33.96 2.89
N ILE A 292 -4.08 34.44 2.11
CA ILE A 292 -3.14 35.48 2.55
C ILE A 292 -3.89 36.78 2.88
N GLU A 293 -4.86 37.20 2.05
CA GLU A 293 -5.72 38.35 2.35
C GLU A 293 -6.51 38.17 3.66
N ALA A 294 -7.06 36.98 3.91
CA ALA A 294 -7.78 36.67 5.13
C ALA A 294 -6.87 36.75 6.36
N ILE A 295 -5.67 36.16 6.29
CA ILE A 295 -4.67 36.24 7.37
C ILE A 295 -4.28 37.69 7.63
N ASN A 296 -4.01 38.48 6.59
CA ASN A 296 -3.67 39.90 6.73
C ASN A 296 -4.79 40.70 7.40
N LYS A 297 -6.07 40.41 7.10
CA LYS A 297 -7.21 41.05 7.77
C LYS A 297 -7.34 40.63 9.23
N ILE A 298 -7.10 39.35 9.54
CA ILE A 298 -7.11 38.85 10.92
C ILE A 298 -6.01 39.55 11.73
N VAL A 299 -4.79 39.58 11.20
CA VAL A 299 -3.65 40.25 11.84
C VAL A 299 -3.89 41.75 11.98
N GLY A 300 -4.38 42.43 10.93
CA GLY A 300 -4.70 43.86 10.97
C GLY A 300 -5.81 44.19 11.97
N GLY A 301 -6.89 43.39 12.00
CA GLY A 301 -7.97 43.53 12.99
C GLY A 301 -7.47 43.30 14.41
N PHE A 302 -6.58 42.34 14.62
CA PHE A 302 -5.94 42.09 15.91
C PHE A 302 -5.10 43.30 16.36
N TYR A 303 -4.30 43.90 15.47
CA TYR A 303 -3.55 45.12 15.80
C TYR A 303 -4.46 46.31 16.15
N ILE A 304 -5.59 46.48 15.46
CA ILE A 304 -6.57 47.53 15.77
C ILE A 304 -7.20 47.29 17.15
N LEU A 305 -7.56 46.05 17.48
CA LEU A 305 -8.07 45.70 18.81
C LEU A 305 -7.05 46.01 19.90
N LEU A 306 -5.79 45.68 19.67
CA LEU A 306 -4.70 45.96 20.60
C LEU A 306 -4.50 47.47 20.77
N ALA A 307 -4.58 48.25 19.69
CA ALA A 307 -4.52 49.71 19.74
C ALA A 307 -5.71 50.33 20.49
N MET A 308 -6.92 49.80 20.34
CA MET A 308 -8.10 50.24 21.10
C MET A 308 -7.98 49.93 22.58
N ILE A 309 -7.55 48.72 22.94
CA ILE A 309 -7.29 48.35 24.34
C ILE A 309 -6.21 49.24 24.93
N TRP A 310 -5.13 49.49 24.19
CA TRP A 310 -4.05 50.37 24.66
C TRP A 310 -4.54 51.81 24.87
N LYS A 311 -5.33 52.34 23.92
CA LYS A 311 -5.96 53.66 24.06
C LYS A 311 -6.87 53.72 25.29
N ASP A 312 -7.76 52.75 25.48
CA ASP A 312 -8.68 52.77 26.62
C ASP A 312 -7.97 52.50 27.96
N ALA A 313 -6.94 51.66 27.97
CA ALA A 313 -6.17 51.36 29.17
C ALA A 313 -5.27 52.51 29.61
N PHE A 314 -4.65 53.24 28.66
CA PHE A 314 -3.64 54.28 28.94
C PHE A 314 -4.14 55.71 28.77
N MET A 315 -4.97 56.03 27.76
CA MET A 315 -5.48 57.40 27.56
C MET A 315 -6.69 57.72 28.44
N LYS A 316 -7.61 56.76 28.65
CA LYS A 316 -8.84 57.03 29.43
C LYS A 316 -8.57 57.18 30.94
N ARG A 317 -7.45 56.64 31.43
CA ARG A 317 -6.96 56.87 32.80
C ARG A 317 -6.32 58.24 33.05
N ARG A 318 -6.05 59.03 31.99
CA ARG A 318 -5.57 60.41 32.13
C ARG A 318 -6.67 61.48 32.04
N LEU A 319 -7.92 61.09 31.77
CA LEU A 319 -9.07 61.98 31.74
C LEU A 319 -10.01 61.66 32.92
N THR A 320 -9.56 61.97 34.12
CA THR A 320 -10.45 62.24 35.25
C THR A 320 -10.96 63.68 35.07
N PRO A 321 -12.27 63.95 35.28
CA PRO A 321 -12.92 65.18 34.88
C PRO A 321 -12.64 66.27 35.90
N ASP A 322 -12.01 67.36 35.49
CA ASP A 322 -11.96 68.57 36.28
C ASP A 322 -12.65 69.69 35.50
N ASN A 323 -13.83 70.05 36.01
CA ASN A 323 -14.58 71.29 35.84
C ASN A 323 -14.84 71.83 34.42
N GLN A 324 -16.12 71.89 34.03
CA GLN A 324 -16.82 73.18 33.99
C GLN A 324 -18.33 73.01 33.78
N LEU A 325 -19.07 73.32 34.85
CA LEU A 325 -20.34 74.02 34.76
C LEU A 325 -20.07 75.38 34.11
N THR A 326 -20.61 75.64 32.92
CA THR A 326 -21.12 76.98 32.62
C THR A 326 -22.32 76.90 31.68
N ASP A 327 -23.39 77.43 32.24
CA ASP A 327 -24.68 77.88 31.73
C ASP A 327 -24.82 78.33 30.26
N SER A 328 -26.05 78.14 29.77
CA SER A 328 -26.84 79.03 28.91
C SER A 328 -26.50 79.27 27.42
N ASN A 329 -27.48 78.83 26.62
CA ASN A 329 -28.09 79.49 25.46
C ASN A 329 -27.49 79.44 24.04
N GLU A 330 -28.42 79.15 23.13
CA GLU A 330 -28.49 79.48 21.69
C GLU A 330 -27.73 78.58 20.68
N GLN A 331 -28.56 77.79 19.99
CA GLN A 331 -28.41 77.27 18.63
C GLN A 331 -27.95 78.35 17.61
N PRO A 332 -27.28 78.00 16.48
CA PRO A 332 -27.87 77.09 15.50
C PRO A 332 -26.95 76.08 14.78
N LEU A 333 -27.63 75.04 14.29
CA LEU A 333 -27.36 74.15 13.16
C LEU A 333 -25.94 74.22 12.55
N ARG A 334 -25.06 73.30 12.95
CA ARG A 334 -23.87 72.96 12.16
C ARG A 334 -24.31 72.23 10.89
N ASN A 335 -24.26 72.96 9.78
CA ASN A 335 -24.30 72.43 8.42
C ASN A 335 -23.35 71.22 8.28
N PHE A 336 -23.93 70.04 8.09
CA PHE A 336 -23.21 68.90 7.54
C PHE A 336 -22.82 69.26 6.11
N LYS A 337 -21.54 69.56 5.90
CA LYS A 337 -20.95 69.69 4.57
C LYS A 337 -21.02 68.31 3.91
N ALA A 338 -22.04 68.10 3.09
CA ALA A 338 -22.15 66.92 2.24
C ALA A 338 -20.92 66.88 1.33
N ILE A 339 -20.22 65.75 1.33
CA ILE A 339 -19.14 65.47 0.40
C ILE A 339 -19.82 65.24 -0.96
N GLU A 340 -19.74 66.24 -1.83
CA GLU A 340 -20.17 66.14 -3.22
C GLU A 340 -19.21 65.20 -3.96
N TYR A 341 -19.69 64.01 -4.31
CA TYR A 341 -18.95 63.08 -5.15
C TYR A 341 -19.03 63.58 -6.61
N ASN A 342 -17.92 64.13 -7.09
CA ASN A 342 -17.71 64.37 -8.53
C ASN A 342 -17.66 63.01 -9.26
N ARG A 343 -18.78 62.58 -9.85
CA ARG A 343 -18.81 61.41 -10.75
C ARG A 343 -18.41 61.87 -12.15
N PRO A 344 -17.32 61.37 -12.75
CA PRO A 344 -17.12 61.50 -14.18
C PRO A 344 -18.22 60.72 -14.91
N ILE A 345 -18.94 61.42 -15.78
CA ILE A 345 -19.92 60.87 -16.72
C ILE A 345 -19.16 59.95 -17.68
N TYR A 346 -19.33 58.63 -17.54
CA TYR A 346 -18.96 57.71 -18.61
C TYR A 346 -20.01 57.84 -19.72
N GLN A 347 -19.61 58.47 -20.83
CA GLN A 347 -20.33 58.35 -22.09
C GLN A 347 -20.33 56.88 -22.50
N SER A 348 -21.51 56.29 -22.49
CA SER A 348 -21.78 54.97 -23.05
C SER A 348 -21.61 55.03 -24.57
N ASN A 349 -20.54 54.44 -25.09
CA ASN A 349 -20.46 54.07 -26.50
C ASN A 349 -21.35 52.84 -26.71
N LEU A 350 -22.64 53.11 -26.89
CA LEU A 350 -23.68 52.14 -27.23
C LEU A 350 -24.24 52.50 -28.61
N GLU A 351 -23.33 52.57 -29.58
CA GLU A 351 -23.63 52.76 -30.99
C GLU A 351 -22.53 52.07 -31.80
N TYR A 352 -22.91 51.34 -32.85
CA TYR A 352 -22.17 50.24 -33.51
C TYR A 352 -22.15 48.96 -32.64
N ILE A 353 -23.09 48.00 -32.77
CA ILE A 353 -23.41 47.23 -33.97
C ILE A 353 -24.86 46.72 -33.79
N ARG A 354 -25.81 47.40 -34.43
CA ARG A 354 -27.16 46.87 -34.70
C ARG A 354 -27.45 47.10 -36.18
N GLN A 355 -26.78 46.33 -37.02
CA GLN A 355 -27.17 46.13 -38.41
C GLN A 355 -26.88 44.67 -38.79
N ASN A 356 -27.85 44.08 -39.48
CA ASN A 356 -27.87 42.78 -40.15
C ASN A 356 -28.24 41.53 -39.34
N SER A 357 -29.54 41.42 -39.09
CA SER A 357 -30.27 40.16 -39.15
C SER A 357 -30.96 40.01 -40.52
N GLN A 358 -30.41 39.21 -41.44
CA GLN A 358 -31.17 38.45 -42.43
C GLN A 358 -30.49 37.09 -42.69
N GLN A 359 -31.30 36.04 -42.54
CA GLN A 359 -31.07 34.59 -42.64
C GLN A 359 -30.78 34.13 -44.11
N PRO A 360 -30.32 32.89 -44.42
CA PRO A 360 -31.04 31.66 -44.04
C PRO A 360 -30.24 30.37 -43.77
N SER A 361 -31.00 29.41 -43.24
CA SER A 361 -30.73 28.00 -43.00
C SER A 361 -30.40 27.21 -44.27
N LEU A 362 -29.31 26.42 -44.23
CA LEU A 362 -29.09 25.30 -45.13
C LEU A 362 -28.64 24.07 -44.34
N MET A 363 -29.45 23.01 -44.44
CA MET A 363 -29.06 21.64 -44.19
C MET A 363 -27.77 21.31 -44.95
N ARG A 364 -26.82 20.63 -44.30
CA ARG A 364 -25.72 19.94 -45.00
C ARG A 364 -25.70 18.46 -44.61
N SER A 365 -26.16 17.67 -45.57
CA SER A 365 -25.94 16.24 -45.69
C SER A 365 -24.54 15.97 -46.26
N SER A 366 -23.94 14.86 -45.81
CA SER A 366 -23.08 13.93 -46.55
C SER A 366 -21.74 14.39 -47.14
N ARG A 367 -20.71 13.58 -46.78
CA ARG A 367 -19.48 13.25 -47.52
C ARG A 367 -18.54 14.41 -47.91
N GLY A 368 -17.46 14.53 -47.14
CA GLY A 368 -16.19 15.12 -47.56
C GLY A 368 -15.04 14.14 -47.29
N PRO A 369 -13.93 14.20 -48.05
CA PRO A 369 -13.04 13.06 -48.31
C PRO A 369 -12.07 12.76 -47.16
N PHE A 370 -11.78 11.47 -47.02
CA PHE A 370 -10.76 10.91 -46.16
C PHE A 370 -9.41 11.58 -46.36
N THR A 371 -8.82 12.03 -45.27
CA THR A 371 -7.42 12.46 -45.20
C THR A 371 -6.49 11.26 -45.38
N GLU A 372 -5.43 11.47 -46.15
CA GLU A 372 -4.39 10.52 -46.58
C GLU A 372 -3.63 9.80 -45.43
N PHE A 373 -3.96 10.11 -44.17
CA PHE A 373 -3.28 9.59 -42.99
C PHE A 373 -3.82 8.22 -42.50
N GLU A 374 -4.99 7.78 -42.98
CA GLU A 374 -5.61 6.51 -42.55
C GLU A 374 -5.24 5.29 -43.41
N ARG A 375 -4.39 5.44 -44.43
CA ARG A 375 -4.07 4.34 -45.37
C ARG A 375 -2.85 3.49 -45.00
N LYS A 376 -2.30 3.62 -43.78
CA LYS A 376 -1.05 2.95 -43.35
C LYS A 376 -1.17 1.98 -42.17
N PHE A 377 -2.36 1.57 -41.80
CA PHE A 377 -2.56 0.44 -40.89
C PHE A 377 -3.65 -0.48 -41.42
N GLN A 378 -3.30 -1.24 -42.46
CA GLN A 378 -3.88 -2.53 -42.76
C GLN A 378 -2.78 -3.47 -43.25
#